data_AF-A0A653X1B0-F1
#
_entry.id   AF-A0A653X1B0-F1
#
_cell.length_a   1.000
_cell.length_b   1.000
_cell.length_c   1.000
_cell.angle_alpha   90.00
_cell.angle_beta   90.00
_cell.angle_gamma   90.00
#
_symmetry.space_group_name_H-M   'P 1'
#
loop_
_entity.id
_entity.type
_entity.pdbx_description
1 polymer ?
#
loop_
_entity_poly.entity_id
_entity_poly.type
_entity_poly.pdbx_seq_one_letter_code
_entity_poly.pdbx_strand_id
1 'polypeptide(L)' 'MPDKHPEVKTLDRRQFNNPHHTVAAAGAEAARKGLPLHTCPYSHPAMRASWLKGFAQAQQMALPLFDAAD' A
#
# COMPACT_ATOMS: atom_id res chain seq x y z
N MET A 1 -34.44 3.79 23.53
CA MET A 1 -33.23 3.15 22.98
C MET A 1 -32.97 3.82 21.63
N PRO A 2 -31.88 4.55 21.40
CA PRO A 2 -31.63 5.12 20.08
C PRO A 2 -30.86 4.13 19.21
N ASP A 3 -31.42 3.88 18.04
CA ASP A 3 -30.90 3.05 16.97
C ASP A 3 -29.47 3.45 16.57
N LYS A 4 -28.52 2.53 16.79
CA LYS A 4 -27.14 2.65 16.34
C LYS A 4 -27.10 2.48 14.82
N HIS A 5 -27.21 3.59 14.09
CA HIS A 5 -26.83 3.62 12.69
C HIS A 5 -25.35 3.20 12.59
N PRO A 6 -24.98 2.28 11.67
CA PRO A 6 -23.59 1.93 11.47
C PRO A 6 -22.87 3.18 11.00
N GLU A 7 -21.88 3.61 11.78
CA GLU A 7 -20.99 4.71 11.44
C GLU A 7 -20.34 4.38 10.10
N VAL A 8 -20.92 4.94 9.03
CA VAL A 8 -20.30 4.95 7.71
C VAL A 8 -18.99 5.66 7.94
N LYS A 9 -17.89 4.88 7.98
CA LYS A 9 -16.53 5.40 8.02
C LYS A 9 -16.36 6.29 6.81
N THR A 10 -16.71 7.57 6.97
CA THR A 10 -16.38 8.61 6.00
C THR A 10 -14.87 8.56 5.89
N LEU A 11 -14.39 8.04 4.76
CA LEU A 11 -12.98 8.01 4.41
C LEU A 11 -12.40 9.38 4.75
N ASP A 12 -11.58 9.42 5.80
CA ASP A 12 -11.07 10.66 6.37
C ASP A 12 -10.35 11.43 5.26
N ARG A 13 -10.91 12.57 4.84
CA ARG A 13 -10.40 13.37 3.71
C ARG A 13 -8.97 13.85 3.95
N ARG A 14 -8.47 13.78 5.19
CA ARG A 14 -7.06 14.04 5.52
C ARG A 14 -6.09 13.11 4.78
N GLN A 15 -6.51 11.92 4.36
CA GLN A 15 -5.69 11.01 3.56
C GLN A 15 -5.28 11.60 2.19
N PHE A 16 -6.07 12.53 1.66
CA PHE A 16 -5.75 13.23 0.41
C PHE A 16 -4.65 14.30 0.59
N ASN A 17 -4.34 14.70 1.82
CA ASN A 17 -3.27 15.68 2.09
C ASN A 17 -1.87 15.05 2.03
N ASN A 18 -1.76 13.72 1.98
CA ASN A 18 -0.49 13.04 1.76
C ASN A 18 -0.67 11.88 0.76
N PRO A 19 -0.74 12.17 -0.55
CA PRO A 19 -0.98 11.15 -1.56
C PRO A 19 0.08 10.05 -1.54
N HIS A 20 1.32 10.35 -1.13
CA HIS A 20 2.41 9.38 -1.08
C HIS A 20 2.13 8.18 -0.16
N HIS A 21 1.44 8.38 0.97
CA HIS A 21 1.08 7.28 1.87
C HIS A 21 0.06 6.34 1.22
N THR A 22 -0.98 6.89 0.60
CA THR A 22 -2.00 6.08 -0.11
C THR A 22 -1.39 5.33 -1.30
N VAL A 23 -0.49 5.97 -2.02
CA VAL A 23 0.21 5.39 -3.17
C VAL A 23 1.17 4.28 -2.74
N ALA A 24 1.87 4.45 -1.61
CA ALA A 24 2.71 3.38 -1.04
C ALA A 24 1.85 2.19 -0.58
N ALA A 25 0.71 2.43 0.07
CA ALA A 25 -0.21 1.36 0.47
C ALA A 25 -0.73 0.55 -0.74
N ALA A 26 -1.06 1.24 -1.84
CA ALA A 26 -1.44 0.60 -3.10
C ALA A 26 -0.31 -0.26 -3.69
N GLY A 27 0.95 0.19 -3.59
CA GLY A 27 2.11 -0.61 -3.99
C GLY A 27 2.28 -1.86 -3.15
N ALA A 28 2.14 -1.75 -1.83
CA ALA A 28 2.20 -2.88 -0.92
C ALA A 28 1.07 -3.90 -1.17
N GLU A 29 -0.12 -3.43 -1.54
CA GLU A 29 -1.23 -4.32 -1.96
C GLU A 29 -0.93 -5.04 -3.26
N ALA A 30 -0.39 -4.34 -4.27
CA ALA A 30 -0.02 -4.94 -5.54
C ALA A 30 1.02 -6.06 -5.37
N ALA A 31 2.03 -5.86 -4.53
CA ALA A 31 3.02 -6.88 -4.19
C ALA A 31 2.39 -8.09 -3.51
N ARG A 32 1.51 -7.88 -2.52
CA ARG A 32 0.77 -8.96 -1.85
C ARG A 32 -0.12 -9.77 -2.80
N LYS A 33 -0.64 -9.12 -3.84
CA LYS A 33 -1.42 -9.76 -4.92
C LYS A 33 -0.55 -10.43 -5.99
N GLY A 34 0.77 -10.31 -5.91
CA GLY A 34 1.70 -10.85 -6.92
C GLY A 34 1.63 -10.12 -8.27
N LEU A 35 1.17 -8.86 -8.30
CA LEU A 35 1.11 -8.09 -9.54
C LEU A 35 2.54 -7.73 -10.01
N PRO A 36 2.82 -7.77 -11.32
CA PRO A 36 4.13 -7.36 -11.84
C PRO A 36 4.43 -5.87 -11.63
N LEU A 37 5.72 -5.52 -11.49
CA LEU A 37 6.16 -4.12 -11.29
C LEU A 37 5.68 -3.15 -12.38
N HIS A 38 5.58 -3.62 -13.62
CA HIS A 38 5.16 -2.83 -14.78
C HIS A 38 3.67 -2.44 -14.75
N THR A 39 2.87 -3.01 -13.85
CA THR A 39 1.46 -2.62 -13.67
C THR A 39 1.29 -1.38 -12.80
N CYS A 40 2.39 -0.70 -12.40
CA CYS A 40 2.33 0.57 -11.69
C CYS A 40 1.52 1.60 -12.49
N PRO A 41 0.39 2.10 -11.97
CA PRO A 41 -0.51 2.98 -12.73
C PRO A 41 -0.04 4.45 -12.75
N TYR A 42 1.02 4.78 -12.01
CA TYR A 42 1.48 6.17 -11.85
C TYR A 42 2.60 6.52 -12.83
N SER A 43 2.32 7.51 -13.69
CA SER A 43 3.33 8.12 -14.57
C SER A 43 4.17 9.19 -13.86
N HIS A 44 3.62 9.85 -12.83
CA HIS A 44 4.32 10.91 -12.11
C HIS A 44 5.49 10.32 -11.29
N PRO A 45 6.75 10.80 -11.46
CA PRO A 45 7.93 10.18 -10.85
C PRO A 45 7.84 10.03 -9.33
N ALA A 46 7.40 11.07 -8.62
CA ALA A 46 7.31 11.04 -7.16
C ALA A 46 6.25 10.03 -6.64
N MET A 47 5.14 9.87 -7.36
CA MET A 47 4.11 8.90 -7.00
C MET A 47 4.57 7.49 -7.31
N ARG A 48 5.18 7.29 -8.49
CA ARG A 48 5.78 6.01 -8.86
C ARG A 48 6.82 5.56 -7.84
N ALA A 49 7.68 6.47 -7.37
CA ALA A 49 8.64 6.17 -6.32
C ALA A 49 7.96 5.74 -5.00
N SER A 50 6.89 6.43 -4.58
CA SER A 50 6.12 6.02 -3.40
C SER A 50 5.47 4.65 -3.56
N TRP A 51 4.94 4.35 -4.73
CA TRP A 51 4.32 3.06 -5.04
C TRP A 51 5.36 1.93 -5.00
N LEU A 52 6.50 2.14 -5.67
CA LEU A 52 7.62 1.18 -5.69
C LEU A 52 8.17 0.91 -4.29
N LYS A 53 8.23 1.94 -3.43
CA LYS A 53 8.64 1.79 -2.03
C LYS A 53 7.74 0.80 -1.27
N GLY A 54 6.42 0.99 -1.34
CA GLY A 54 5.48 0.07 -0.67
C GLY A 54 5.50 -1.33 -1.27
N PHE A 55 5.64 -1.44 -2.59
CA PHE A 55 5.76 -2.71 -3.31
C PHE A 55 7.00 -3.50 -2.85
N ALA A 56 8.16 -2.85 -2.80
CA ALA A 56 9.41 -3.46 -2.33
C ALA A 56 9.33 -3.88 -0.85
N GLN A 57 8.79 -3.04 0.03
CA GLN A 57 8.62 -3.38 1.45
C GLN A 57 7.76 -4.64 1.64
N ALA A 58 6.65 -4.74 0.92
CA ALA A 58 5.76 -5.90 1.00
C ALA A 58 6.41 -7.18 0.46
N GLN A 59 7.22 -7.08 -0.61
CA GLN A 59 8.00 -8.22 -1.08
C GLN A 59 9.02 -8.67 -0.05
N GLN A 60 9.78 -7.75 0.56
CA GLN A 60 10.78 -8.07 1.58
C GLN A 60 10.16 -8.77 2.81
N MET A 61 8.98 -8.36 3.23
CA MET A 61 8.25 -9.02 4.33
C MET A 61 7.69 -10.39 3.93
N ALA A 62 7.52 -10.66 2.64
CA ALA A 62 7.08 -11.95 2.12
C ALA A 62 8.25 -12.91 1.86
N LEU A 63 9.50 -12.45 1.89
CA LEU A 63 10.65 -13.36 1.90
C LEU A 63 10.67 -14.09 3.25
N PRO A 64 10.46 -15.43 3.28
CA PRO A 64 10.76 -16.19 4.48
C PRO A 64 12.23 -15.98 4.83
N LEU A 65 12.49 -15.73 6.12
CA LEU A 65 13.81 -15.56 6.72
C LEU A 65 14.62 -16.87 6.63
N PHE A 66 15.01 -17.29 5.44
CA PHE A 66 15.94 -18.40 5.23
C PHE A 66 17.35 -17.83 5.06
N ASP A 67 17.93 -17.29 6.13
CA ASP A 67 19.38 -17.17 6.26
C ASP A 67 19.79 -16.91 7.72
N ALA A 68 19.64 -17.93 8.57
CA ALA A 68 20.26 -17.98 9.90
C ALA A 68 20.29 -19.43 10.43
N ALA A 69 20.83 -20.35 9.64
CA ALA A 69 21.23 -21.68 10.11
C ALA A 69 22.24 -22.29 9.14
N ASP A 70 23.50 -21.87 9.25
CA ASP A 70 24.68 -22.76 9.21
C ASP A 70 25.85 -22.08 9.94
#